data_AF-A0A2W7AYC2-F1
#
_entry.id   AF-A0A2W7AYC2-F1
#
_cell.length_a   1.000
_cell.length_b   1.000
_cell.length_c   1.000
_cell.angle_alpha   90.00
_cell.angle_beta   90.00
_cell.angle_gamma   90.00
#
_symmetry.space_group_name_H-M   'P 1'
#
loop_
_entity.id
_entity.type
_entity.pdbx_description
1 polymer ?
#
loop_
_entity_poly.entity_id
_entity_poly.type
_entity_poly.pdbx_seq_one_letter_code
_entity_poly.pdbx_strand_id
1 'polypeptide(L)' 'MKTIAIQVDEEIAREYNKITPEQRKRIESLFTQLVQQELKRISLLQSMNALAEVAERNGLTPQILESILADDE' A
#
# COMPACT_ATOMS: atom_id res chain seq x y z
N MET A 1 9.45 -16.61 -10.46
CA MET A 1 8.83 -15.29 -10.69
C MET A 1 7.44 -15.50 -11.25
N LYS A 2 6.50 -14.58 -11.01
CA LYS A 2 5.16 -14.59 -11.61
C LYS A 2 4.96 -13.29 -12.38
N THR A 3 4.24 -13.35 -13.49
CA THR A 3 3.98 -12.19 -14.36
C THR A 3 2.59 -11.66 -14.08
N ILE A 4 2.47 -10.34 -14.01
CA ILE A 4 1.18 -9.62 -14.04
C ILE A 4 1.14 -8.72 -15.27
N ALA A 5 -0.06 -8.50 -15.83
CA ALA A 5 -0.28 -7.55 -16.91
C ALA A 5 -0.83 -6.25 -16.33
N ILE A 6 -0.28 -5.11 -16.77
CA ILE A 6 -0.64 -3.79 -16.27
C ILE A 6 -0.98 -2.93 -17.48
N GLN A 7 -2.11 -2.22 -17.41
CA GLN A 7 -2.49 -1.25 -18.42
C GLN A 7 -1.63 0.00 -18.26
N VAL A 8 -1.02 0.44 -19.36
CA VAL A 8 -0.19 1.65 -19.43
C VAL A 8 -0.52 2.37 -20.73
N ASP A 9 -0.09 3.62 -20.84
CA ASP A 9 -0.25 4.40 -22.07
C ASP A 9 0.47 3.70 -23.25
N GLU A 10 -0.13 3.81 -24.43
CA GLU A 10 0.35 3.13 -25.63
C GLU A 10 1.80 3.47 -25.97
N GLU A 11 2.20 4.74 -25.78
CA GLU A 11 3.57 5.19 -25.99
C GLU A 11 4.55 4.49 -25.06
N ILE A 12 4.21 4.37 -23.77
CA ILE A 12 5.04 3.66 -22.78
C ILE A 12 5.19 2.18 -23.17
N ALA A 13 4.10 1.52 -23.58
CA ALA A 13 4.16 0.14 -24.05
C ALA A 13 5.07 0.00 -25.28
N ARG A 14 4.98 0.91 -26.24
CA ARG A 14 5.83 0.91 -27.44
C ARG A 14 7.31 1.05 -27.08
N GLU A 15 7.67 2.01 -26.23
CA GLU A 15 9.07 2.24 -25.86
C GLU A 15 9.62 1.12 -24.97
N TYR A 16 8.85 0.63 -23.99
CA TYR A 16 9.23 -0.49 -23.14
C TYR A 16 9.48 -1.81 -23.91
N ASN A 17 8.88 -1.96 -25.09
CA ASN A 17 9.13 -3.12 -25.95
C ASN A 17 10.43 -3.01 -26.76
N LYS A 18 11.01 -1.81 -26.88
CA LYS A 18 12.24 -1.55 -27.64
C LYS A 18 13.52 -1.56 -26.80
N ILE A 19 13.40 -1.42 -25.47
CA ILE A 19 14.56 -1.35 -24.59
C ILE A 19 15.30 -2.68 -24.45
N THR A 20 16.55 -2.60 -23.98
CA THR A 20 17.38 -3.78 -23.74
C THR A 20 16.87 -4.63 -22.56
N PRO A 21 17.23 -5.93 -22.48
CA PRO A 21 16.88 -6.77 -21.33
C PRO A 21 17.37 -6.23 -19.99
N GLU A 22 18.51 -5.53 -19.96
CA GLU A 22 19.06 -4.95 -18.74
C GLU A 22 18.26 -3.73 -18.26
N GLN A 23 17.80 -2.88 -19.19
CA GLN A 23 16.88 -1.79 -18.89
C GLN A 23 15.53 -2.33 -18.40
N ARG A 24 15.02 -3.38 -19.06
CA ARG A 24 13.78 -4.06 -18.67
C ARG A 24 13.85 -4.56 -17.21
N LYS A 25 14.91 -5.30 -16.85
CA LYS A 25 15.11 -5.79 -15.47
C LYS A 25 15.17 -4.67 -14.44
N ARG A 26 15.80 -3.54 -14.77
CA ARG A 26 15.86 -2.37 -13.88
C ARG A 26 14.45 -1.82 -13.61
N ILE A 27 13.64 -1.65 -14.64
CA ILE A 27 12.27 -1.16 -14.51
C ILE A 27 11.42 -2.15 -13.71
N GLU A 28 11.51 -3.45 -13.99
CA GLU A 28 10.79 -4.50 -13.25
C GLU A 28 11.14 -4.49 -11.75
N SER A 29 12.41 -4.24 -11.41
CA SER A 29 12.86 -4.14 -10.02
C SER A 29 12.28 -2.93 -9.31
N LEU A 30 12.31 -1.75 -9.95
CA LEU A 30 11.69 -0.52 -9.43
C LEU A 30 10.19 -0.70 -9.24
N PHE A 31 9.51 -1.27 -10.23
CA PHE A 31 8.08 -1.54 -10.18
C PHE A 31 7.73 -2.51 -9.04
N THR A 32 8.53 -3.56 -8.83
CA THR A 32 8.34 -4.50 -7.72
C THR A 32 8.42 -3.79 -6.37
N GLN A 33 9.42 -2.93 -6.19
CA GLN A 33 9.58 -2.16 -4.93
C GLN A 33 8.42 -1.21 -4.69
N LEU A 34 7.98 -0.49 -5.73
CA LEU A 34 6.84 0.42 -5.66
C LEU A 34 5.56 -0.32 -5.24
N VAL A 35 5.23 -1.42 -5.92
CA VAL A 35 4.04 -2.22 -5.60
C VAL A 35 4.11 -2.78 -4.18
N GLN A 36 5.27 -3.25 -3.73
CA GLN A 36 5.43 -3.74 -2.37
C GLN A 36 5.18 -2.66 -1.32
N GLN A 37 5.61 -1.42 -1.57
CA GLN A 37 5.38 -0.31 -0.65
C GLN A 37 3.90 0.06 -0.58
N GLU A 38 3.22 0.16 -1.72
CA GLU A 38 1.79 0.47 -1.78
C GLU A 38 0.93 -0.62 -1.11
N LEU A 39 1.21 -1.89 -1.38
CA LEU A 39 0.50 -2.99 -0.75
C LEU A 39 0.73 -3.06 0.77
N LYS A 40 1.94 -2.72 1.25
CA LYS A 40 2.21 -2.63 2.69
C LYS A 40 1.43 -1.50 3.36
N ARG A 41 1.33 -0.33 2.71
CA ARG A 41 0.52 0.79 3.22
C ARG A 41 -0.94 0.40 3.35
N ILE A 42 -1.49 -0.27 2.33
CA ILE A 42 -2.87 -0.79 2.36
C ILE A 42 -3.05 -1.78 3.52
N SER A 43 -2.11 -2.72 3.70
CA SER A 43 -2.18 -3.71 4.78
C SER A 43 -2.15 -3.08 6.18
N LEU A 44 -1.32 -2.04 6.39
CA LEU A 44 -1.30 -1.32 7.66
C LEU A 44 -2.63 -0.60 7.92
N LEU A 45 -3.13 0.14 6.93
CA LEU A 45 -4.41 0.85 7.05
C LEU A 45 -5.57 -0.11 7.34
N GLN A 46 -5.61 -1.26 6.65
CA GLN A 46 -6.60 -2.30 6.89
C GLN A 46 -6.51 -2.86 8.31
N SER A 47 -5.29 -3.08 8.81
CA SER A 47 -5.06 -3.57 10.17
C SER A 47 -5.50 -2.54 11.21
N MET A 48 -5.18 -1.26 10.99
CA MET A 48 -5.60 -0.16 11.85
C MET A 48 -7.12 -0.01 11.88
N ASN A 49 -7.78 -0.06 10.72
CA ASN A 49 -9.23 0.02 10.63
C ASN A 49 -9.90 -1.16 11.35
N ALA A 50 -9.38 -2.38 11.17
CA ALA A 50 -9.90 -3.56 11.87
C ALA A 50 -9.75 -3.43 13.39
N LEU A 51 -8.63 -2.87 13.88
CA LEU A 51 -8.41 -2.62 15.30
C LEU A 51 -9.36 -1.54 15.83
N ALA A 52 -9.59 -0.46 15.08
CA ALA A 52 -10.54 0.58 15.42
C ALA A 52 -11.97 0.03 15.54
N GLU A 53 -12.41 -0.79 14.59
CA GLU A 53 -13.73 -1.46 14.65
C GLU A 53 -13.87 -2.39 15.87
N VAL A 54 -12.79 -3.07 16.28
CA VAL A 54 -12.79 -3.89 17.50
C VAL A 54 -12.89 -3.02 18.74
N ALA A 55 -12.13 -1.92 18.80
CA ALA A 55 -12.15 -0.96 19.90
C ALA A 55 -13.54 -0.33 20.08
N GLU A 56 -14.15 0.18 18.99
CA GLU A 56 -15.48 0.78 19.02
C GLU A 56 -16.55 -0.21 19.49
N ARG A 57 -16.52 -1.46 19.01
CA ARG A 57 -17.44 -2.52 19.47
C ARG A 57 -17.31 -2.84 20.96
N ASN A 58 -16.12 -2.64 21.52
CA ASN A 58 -15.86 -2.82 22.95
C ASN A 58 -16.12 -1.54 23.76
N GLY A 59 -16.72 -0.52 23.15
CA GLY A 59 -17.08 0.74 23.80
C GLY A 59 -15.95 1.77 23.88
N LEU A 60 -14.79 1.50 23.28
CA LEU A 60 -13.70 2.47 23.16
C LEU A 60 -13.90 3.29 21.88
N THR A 61 -14.74 4.33 21.95
CA THR A 61 -14.92 5.28 20.85
C THR A 61 -13.79 6.31 20.81
N PRO A 62 -13.57 7.02 19.69
CA PRO A 62 -12.56 8.07 19.62
C PRO A 62 -12.71 9.13 20.71
N GLN A 63 -13.94 9.51 21.05
CA GLN A 63 -14.22 10.50 22.12
C GLN A 63 -13.86 9.96 23.50
N ILE A 64 -14.13 8.67 23.76
CA ILE A 64 -13.79 8.03 25.03
C ILE A 64 -12.27 7.86 25.14
N LEU A 65 -11.60 7.45 24.06
CA LEU A 65 -10.15 7.38 24.01
C LEU A 65 -9.50 8.74 24.28
N GLU A 66 -10.04 9.81 23.69
CA GLU A 66 -9.56 11.17 23.92
C GLU A 66 -9.76 11.61 25.39
N SER A 67 -10.88 11.24 26.02
CA SER A 67 -11.08 11.50 27.46
C SER A 67 -10.10 10.74 28.36
N ILE A 68 -9.77 9.49 28.02
CA ILE A 68 -8.80 8.68 28.78
C ILE A 68 -7.39 9.29 28.65
N LEU A 69 -6.99 9.67 27.43
CA LEU A 69 -5.67 10.24 27.18
C LEU A 69 -5.50 11.64 27.80
N ALA A 70 -6.59 12.38 27.99
CA ALA A 70 -6.58 13.69 28.65
C ALA A 70 -6.55 13.60 30.19
N ASP A 71 -7.02 12.49 30.77
CA ASP A 71 -6.96 12.23 32.23
C ASP A 71 -5.57 11.72 32.69
N ASP A 72 -4.71 11.29 31.76
CA ASP A 72 -3.34 10.81 32.04
C ASP A 72 -2.26 11.93 32.06
N GLU A 73 -2.67 13.22 32.00
CA GLU A 73 -1.82 14.41 32.26
C GLU A 73 -2.05 15.01 33.66
#